data_AF-A0AAP8N7J6-F1
#
_entry.id   AF-A0AAP8N7J6-F1
#
_cell.length_a   1.000
_cell.length_b   1.000
_cell.length_c   1.000
_cell.angle_alpha   90.00
_cell.angle_beta   90.00
_cell.angle_gamma   90.00
#
_symmetry.space_group_name_H-M   'P 1'
#
loop_
_entity.id
_entity.type
_entity.pdbx_description
1 polymer ?
#
loop_
_entity_poly.entity_id
_entity_poly.type
_entity_poly.pdbx_seq_one_letter_code
_entity_poly.pdbx_strand_id
1 'polypeptide(L)'
;MKLFFLLGSISAFVSIALGAFGAHGLEGKISERSLQIWQKAVQYQMFQTGGLFIIGLLIDKYGSTPQLTWAGWLSVIGILLFSGSLY
;
A
#
# COMPACT_ATOMS: atom_id res chain seq x y z
N MET A 1 7.21 15.58 -5.73
CA MET A 1 8.44 14.92 -5.24
C MET A 1 8.53 13.53 -5.86
N LYS A 2 9.64 13.21 -6.56
CA LYS A 2 9.81 11.89 -7.22
C LYS A 2 9.76 10.70 -6.25
N LEU A 3 10.05 10.93 -4.97
CA LEU A 3 10.09 9.89 -3.94
C LEU A 3 8.74 9.21 -3.68
N PHE A 4 7.64 9.96 -3.56
CA PHE A 4 6.32 9.34 -3.31
C PHE A 4 5.82 8.54 -4.50
N PHE A 5 6.15 8.93 -5.73
CA PHE A 5 5.91 8.09 -6.90
C PHE A 5 6.73 6.80 -6.86
N LEU A 6 8.02 6.89 -6.54
CA LEU A 6 8.87 5.70 -6.40
C LEU A 6 8.34 4.73 -5.34
N LEU A 7 8.04 5.24 -4.14
CA LEU A 7 7.48 4.45 -3.04
C LEU A 7 6.11 3.86 -3.41
N GLY A 8 5.26 4.63 -4.10
CA GLY A 8 3.98 4.17 -4.62
C GLY A 8 4.16 3.04 -5.63
N SER A 9 5.10 3.16 -6.58
CA SER A 9 5.38 2.12 -7.57
C SER A 9 5.90 0.83 -6.94
N ILE A 10 6.80 0.94 -5.96
CA ILE A 10 7.27 -0.23 -5.20
C ILE A 10 6.11 -0.87 -4.44
N SER A 11 5.31 -0.07 -3.74
CA SER A 11 4.16 -0.59 -2.98
C SER A 11 3.11 -1.23 -3.88
N ALA A 12 2.86 -0.67 -5.07
CA ALA A 12 1.94 -1.24 -6.05
C ALA A 12 2.42 -2.62 -6.53
N PHE A 13 3.70 -2.73 -6.89
CA PHE A 13 4.29 -4.00 -7.28
C PHE A 13 4.19 -5.05 -6.16
N VAL A 14 4.59 -4.69 -4.93
CA VAL A 14 4.52 -5.58 -3.77
C VAL A 14 3.07 -6.02 -3.50
N SER A 15 2.11 -5.09 -3.55
CA SER A 15 0.70 -5.39 -3.30
C SER A 15 0.12 -6.36 -4.33
N ILE A 16 0.44 -6.20 -5.61
CA ILE A 16 0.01 -7.14 -6.66
C ILE A 16 0.65 -8.51 -6.45
N ALA A 17 1.96 -8.56 -6.15
CA ALA A 17 2.68 -9.80 -5.90
C ALA A 17 2.10 -10.57 -4.70
N LEU A 18 1.83 -9.87 -3.58
CA LEU A 18 1.22 -10.46 -2.39
C LEU A 18 -0.23 -10.88 -2.63
N GLY A 19 -0.99 -10.12 -3.44
CA GLY A 19 -2.34 -10.50 -3.86
C GLY A 19 -2.35 -11.82 -4.65
N ALA A 20 -1.47 -11.94 -5.65
CA ALA A 20 -1.32 -13.16 -6.43
C ALA A 20 -0.83 -14.34 -5.58
N PHE A 21 0.11 -14.10 -4.65
CA PHE A 21 0.57 -15.10 -3.71
C PHE A 21 -0.54 -15.57 -2.77
N GLY A 22 -1.42 -14.67 -2.31
CA GLY A 22 -2.60 -15.03 -1.54
C GLY A 22 -3.53 -15.96 -2.33
N ALA A 23 -3.89 -15.57 -3.55
CA ALA A 23 -4.84 -16.31 -4.38
C ALA A 23 -4.31 -17.66 -4.88
N HIS A 24 -3.04 -17.75 -5.28
CA HIS A 24 -2.51 -18.98 -5.89
C HIS A 24 -1.55 -19.74 -4.96
N GLY A 25 -0.84 -19.03 -4.09
CA GLY A 25 0.20 -19.58 -3.23
C GLY A 25 -0.31 -20.07 -1.88
N LEU A 26 -1.30 -19.41 -1.29
CA LEU A 26 -1.79 -19.65 0.07
C LEU A 26 -3.17 -20.34 0.13
N GLU A 27 -3.98 -20.25 -0.93
CA GLU A 27 -5.29 -20.90 -0.98
C GLU A 27 -5.18 -22.41 -0.68
N GLY A 28 -6.01 -22.91 0.25
CA GLY A 28 -5.97 -24.30 0.72
C GLY A 28 -4.78 -24.68 1.62
N LYS A 29 -3.81 -23.78 1.86
CA LYS A 29 -2.65 -24.01 2.74
C LYS A 29 -2.77 -23.36 4.11
N ILE A 30 -3.61 -22.33 4.23
CA ILE A 30 -3.91 -21.63 5.48
C ILE A 30 -5.42 -21.65 5.75
N SER A 31 -5.82 -21.31 6.97
CA SER A 31 -7.25 -21.21 7.30
C SER A 31 -7.94 -20.14 6.45
N GLU A 32 -9.22 -20.32 6.13
CA GLU A 32 -10.01 -19.31 5.41
C GLU A 32 -9.99 -17.95 6.11
N ARG A 33 -10.01 -17.94 7.45
CA ARG A 33 -9.89 -16.72 8.25
C ARG A 33 -8.54 -16.02 8.00
N SER A 34 -7.44 -16.76 8.00
CA SER A 34 -6.10 -16.21 7.71
C SER A 34 -6.02 -15.69 6.28
N LEU A 35 -6.61 -16.38 5.32
CA LEU A 35 -6.67 -15.93 3.92
C LEU A 35 -7.48 -14.63 3.78
N GLN A 36 -8.59 -14.49 4.49
CA GLN A 36 -9.36 -13.24 4.54
C GLN A 36 -8.56 -12.09 5.15
N ILE A 37 -7.79 -12.35 6.22
CA ILE A 37 -6.91 -11.35 6.83
C ILE A 37 -5.82 -10.92 5.85
N TRP A 38 -5.20 -11.87 5.14
CA TRP A 38 -4.23 -11.60 4.08
C TRP A 38 -4.81 -10.71 2.98
N GLN A 39 -6.00 -11.05 2.47
CA GLN A 39 -6.67 -10.23 1.45
C GLN A 39 -6.99 -8.83 1.95
N LYS A 40 -7.34 -8.68 3.24
CA LYS A 40 -7.54 -7.37 3.87
C LYS A 40 -6.24 -6.55 3.92
N ALA A 41 -5.11 -7.19 4.22
CA ALA A 41 -3.79 -6.59 4.20
C ALA A 41 -3.44 -6.02 2.81
N VAL A 42 -3.64 -6.84 1.76
CA VAL A 42 -3.45 -6.47 0.36
C VAL A 42 -4.35 -5.29 -0.01
N GLN A 43 -5.64 -5.36 0.32
CA GLN A 43 -6.60 -4.31 0.01
C GLN A 43 -6.22 -2.96 0.66
N TYR A 44 -5.84 -2.96 1.94
CA TYR A 44 -5.38 -1.75 2.61
C TYR A 44 -4.08 -1.20 2.00
N GLN A 45 -3.16 -2.06 1.59
CA GLN A 45 -1.94 -1.64 0.91
C GLN A 45 -2.26 -0.99 -0.44
N MET A 46 -3.18 -1.55 -1.22
CA MET A 46 -3.63 -0.96 -2.50
C MET A 46 -4.24 0.43 -2.30
N PHE A 47 -5.14 0.59 -1.32
CA PHE A 47 -5.76 1.89 -1.03
C PHE A 47 -4.73 2.95 -0.65
N GLN A 48 -3.82 2.63 0.27
CA GLN A 48 -2.77 3.55 0.70
C GLN A 48 -1.78 3.86 -0.42
N THR A 49 -1.50 2.89 -1.29
CA THR A 49 -0.67 3.08 -2.50
C THR A 49 -1.32 4.05 -3.48
N GLY A 50 -2.62 3.89 -3.75
CA GLY A 50 -3.39 4.83 -4.56
C GLY A 50 -3.38 6.24 -3.97
N GLY A 51 -3.59 6.35 -2.66
CA GLY A 51 -3.47 7.61 -1.93
C GLY A 51 -2.10 8.26 -2.09
N LEU A 52 -1.02 7.47 -2.01
CA LEU A 52 0.35 7.96 -2.16
C LEU A 52 0.63 8.52 -3.56
N PHE A 53 0.08 7.90 -4.62
CA PHE A 53 0.14 8.46 -5.98
C PHE A 53 -0.63 9.76 -6.12
N ILE A 54 -1.85 9.84 -5.55
CA ILE A 54 -2.65 11.08 -5.54
C ILE A 54 -1.87 12.19 -4.85
N ILE A 55 -1.28 11.92 -3.69
CA ILE A 55 -0.46 12.89 -2.95
C ILE A 55 0.77 13.31 -3.78
N GLY A 56 1.43 12.36 -4.45
CA GLY A 56 2.53 12.64 -5.37
C GLY A 56 2.13 13.61 -6.49
N LEU A 57 0.96 13.39 -7.11
CA LEU A 57 0.39 14.25 -8.15
C LEU A 57 0.01 15.64 -7.61
N LEU A 58 -0.58 15.72 -6.42
CA LEU A 58 -0.93 16.99 -5.79
C LEU A 58 0.32 17.83 -5.48
N ILE A 59 1.39 17.21 -4.97
CA ILE A 59 2.66 17.89 -4.73
C ILE A 59 3.32 18.35 -6.03
N ASP A 60 3.24 17.54 -7.10
CA ASP A 60 3.78 17.92 -8.41
C ASP A 60 3.04 19.12 -9.01
N LYS A 61 1.70 19.14 -8.89
CA LYS A 61 0.84 20.18 -9.46
C LYS A 61 0.84 21.49 -8.66
N TYR A 62 0.79 21.41 -7.33
CA TYR A 62 0.56 22.57 -6.46
C TYR A 62 1.76 22.93 -5.58
N GLY A 63 2.86 22.18 -5.68
CA GLY A 63 4.02 22.33 -4.82
C GLY A 63 3.89 21.56 -3.50
N SER A 64 5.03 21.40 -2.82
CA SER A 64 5.08 20.66 -1.55
C SER A 64 4.64 21.53 -0.39
N THR A 65 3.64 21.08 0.37
CA THR A 65 3.26 21.66 1.66
C THR A 65 3.56 20.68 2.80
N PRO A 66 3.72 21.15 4.05
CA PRO A 66 3.89 20.25 5.20
C PRO A 66 2.76 19.23 5.32
N GLN A 67 1.51 19.63 5.04
CA GLN A 67 0.33 18.78 5.12
C GLN A 67 0.37 17.66 4.08
N LEU A 68 0.69 17.96 2.82
CA LEU A 68 0.82 16.95 1.77
C LEU A 68 2.01 16.02 2.02
N THR A 69 3.11 16.56 2.53
CA THR A 69 4.30 15.78 2.89
C THR A 69 3.98 14.78 4.00
N TRP A 70 3.31 15.25 5.07
CA TRP A 70 2.87 14.38 6.16
C TRP A 70 1.83 13.38 5.73
N ALA A 71 0.87 13.76 4.88
CA ALA A 71 -0.09 12.82 4.32
C ALA A 71 0.62 11.66 3.59
N GLY A 72 1.62 11.96 2.77
CA GLY A 72 2.40 10.94 2.07
C GLY A 72 3.13 10.00 3.02
N TRP A 73 3.79 10.55 4.04
CA TRP A 73 4.47 9.73 5.06
C TRP A 73 3.50 8.89 5.90
N LEU A 74 2.34 9.44 6.28
CA LEU A 74 1.31 8.69 6.99
C LEU A 74 0.73 7.55 6.14
N SER A 75 0.61 7.73 4.82
CA SER A 75 0.25 6.63 3.92
C SER A 75 1.30 5.52 3.92
N VAL A 76 2.60 5.87 3.84
CA VAL A 76 3.71 4.90 3.91
C VAL A 76 3.72 4.17 5.26
N ILE A 77 3.62 4.91 6.36
CA ILE A 77 3.56 4.34 7.71
C ILE A 77 2.36 3.42 7.86
N GLY A 78 1.19 3.82 7.34
CA GLY A 78 -0.01 2.99 7.36
C GLY A 78 0.15 1.68 6.57
N ILE A 79 0.85 1.70 5.43
CA ILE A 79 1.19 0.46 4.70
C ILE A 79 2.03 -0.46 5.60
N LEU A 80 3.09 0.07 6.20
CA LEU A 80 4.02 -0.73 7.00
C LEU A 80 3.38 -1.27 8.30
N LEU A 81 2.64 -0.43 9.02
CA LEU A 81 2.07 -0.80 10.31
C LEU A 81 0.77 -1.59 10.20
N PHE A 82 -0.11 -1.27 9.25
CA PHE A 82 -1.41 -1.96 9.15
C PHE A 82 -1.35 -3.14 8.20
N SER A 83 -0.93 -2.95 6.94
CA SER A 83 -0.81 -4.09 6.03
C SER A 83 0.31 -5.02 6.47
N GLY A 84 1.46 -4.48 6.86
CA GLY A 84 2.58 -5.27 7.36
C GLY A 84 2.28 -6.12 8.60
N SER A 85 1.36 -5.68 9.48
CA SER A 85 0.98 -6.49 10.65
C SER A 85 -0.06 -7.58 10.35
N LEU A 86 -0.71 -7.51 9.19
CA LEU A 86 -1.77 -8.45 8.78
C LEU A 86 -1.25 -9.55 7.86
N TYR A 87 -0.14 -9.32 7.14
CA TYR A 87 0.59 -10.36 6.41
C TYR A 87 1.22 -11.38 7.37
#